data_AF-A0AAW2XQU4-F1
#
_entry.id   AF-A0AAW2XQU4-F1
#
_cell.length_a   1.000
_cell.length_b   1.000
_cell.length_c   1.000
_cell.angle_alpha   90.00
_cell.angle_beta   90.00
_cell.angle_gamma   90.00
#
_symmetry.space_group_name_H-M   'P 1'
#
loop_
_entity.id
_entity.type
_entity.pdbx_description
1 polymer ?
#
loop_
_entity_poly.entity_id
_entity_poly.type
_entity_poly.pdbx_seq_one_letter_code
_entity_poly.pdbx_strand_id
1 'polypeptide(L)'
;MSLQHFHHVLIVVLRLGSLLLAKPVPVSADSSCARWKWFEGCLGALDGTYIDVRVPAEDRARYRTHKGSVFVNVLGVCDREMRFIYVLAGYEGSAADARVLRDVISRPNRLKIPQGNYYLVDSGYSNGEGFLLPYRGVSPAFYSIKVQNRIIMACCLLHNYIQQEMADDPIEQLLTGEGFGEEDSGEYLGIVDSNPIWNTWRDEMAKSM
;
A
#
# COMPACT_ATOMS: atom_id res chain seq x y z
N MET A 1 -29.88 -11.09 3.07
CA MET A 1 -29.32 -11.93 1.97
C MET A 1 -28.79 -13.22 2.59
N SER A 2 -28.90 -14.39 1.97
CA SER A 2 -28.29 -15.61 2.56
C SER A 2 -26.79 -15.69 2.23
N LEU A 3 -25.99 -16.31 3.12
CA LEU A 3 -24.53 -16.39 3.00
C LEU A 3 -24.07 -16.86 1.61
N GLN A 4 -24.72 -17.88 1.06
CA GLN A 4 -24.40 -18.46 -0.25
C GLN A 4 -24.50 -17.47 -1.42
N HIS A 5 -25.40 -16.48 -1.34
CA HIS A 5 -25.51 -15.41 -2.33
C HIS A 5 -24.46 -14.32 -2.11
N PHE A 6 -24.18 -13.98 -0.85
CA PHE A 6 -23.15 -13.01 -0.49
C PHE A 6 -21.75 -13.47 -0.94
N HIS A 7 -21.40 -14.73 -0.66
CA HIS A 7 -20.14 -15.34 -1.15
C HIS A 7 -20.06 -15.33 -2.69
N HIS A 8 -21.15 -15.63 -3.41
CA HIS A 8 -21.16 -15.53 -4.87
C HIS A 8 -20.92 -14.11 -5.38
N VAL A 9 -21.61 -13.11 -4.80
CA VAL A 9 -21.42 -11.70 -5.19
C VAL A 9 -19.99 -11.25 -4.92
N LEU A 10 -19.41 -11.58 -3.76
CA LEU A 10 -18.01 -11.28 -3.47
C LEU A 10 -17.05 -11.97 -4.46
N ILE A 11 -17.23 -13.27 -4.73
CA ILE A 11 -16.39 -14.02 -5.68
C ILE A 11 -16.44 -13.37 -7.06
N VAL A 12 -17.59 -12.83 -7.49
CA VAL A 12 -17.70 -12.05 -8.72
C VAL A 12 -16.94 -10.71 -8.60
N VAL A 13 -17.13 -9.94 -7.53
CA VAL A 13 -16.41 -8.65 -7.33
C VAL A 13 -14.89 -8.83 -7.27
N LEU A 14 -14.40 -9.88 -6.60
CA LEU A 14 -12.96 -10.20 -6.54
C LEU A 14 -12.41 -10.68 -7.89
N ARG A 15 -13.18 -11.44 -8.68
CA ARG A 15 -12.81 -11.79 -10.07
C ARG A 15 -12.74 -10.54 -10.96
N LEU A 16 -13.65 -9.58 -10.76
CA LEU A 16 -13.61 -8.26 -11.40
C LEU A 16 -12.42 -7.41 -10.91
N GLY A 17 -11.72 -7.78 -9.84
CA GLY A 17 -10.51 -7.08 -9.35
C GLY A 17 -9.44 -6.89 -10.43
N SER A 18 -9.29 -7.85 -11.34
CA SER A 18 -8.39 -7.77 -12.51
C SER A 18 -8.78 -6.69 -13.55
N LEU A 19 -10.03 -6.21 -13.50
CA LEU A 19 -10.58 -5.15 -14.35
C LEU A 19 -10.76 -3.82 -13.59
N LEU A 20 -10.86 -3.88 -12.25
CA LEU A 20 -11.07 -2.73 -11.37
C LEU A 20 -9.75 -2.13 -10.84
N LEU A 21 -8.69 -2.94 -10.71
CA LEU A 21 -7.35 -2.45 -10.40
C LEU A 21 -6.73 -1.74 -11.63
N ALA A 22 -6.10 -0.60 -11.39
CA ALA A 22 -5.41 0.16 -12.42
C ALA A 22 -4.14 -0.56 -12.88
N LYS A 23 -3.92 -0.62 -14.20
CA LYS A 23 -2.61 -0.97 -14.74
C LYS A 23 -1.66 0.21 -14.51
N PRO A 24 -0.49 0.01 -13.88
CA PRO A 24 0.44 1.10 -13.62
C PRO A 24 1.00 1.64 -14.93
N VAL A 25 1.18 2.96 -15.01
CA VAL A 25 1.80 3.63 -16.16
C VAL A 25 2.93 4.52 -15.61
N PRO A 26 4.19 4.29 -16.01
CA PRO A 26 5.30 5.08 -15.49
C PRO A 26 5.17 6.55 -15.89
N VAL A 27 5.71 7.43 -15.05
CA VAL A 27 6.02 8.81 -15.44
C VAL A 27 7.05 8.78 -16.59
N SER A 28 6.72 9.47 -17.68
CA SER A 28 7.62 9.66 -18.82
C SER A 28 8.65 10.78 -18.56
N ALA A 29 9.84 10.68 -19.16
CA ALA A 29 10.93 11.66 -19.06
C ALA A 29 10.50 13.09 -19.45
N ASP A 30 9.58 13.21 -20.41
CA ASP A 30 9.04 14.47 -20.93
C ASP A 30 7.81 15.00 -20.16
N SER A 31 7.47 14.39 -19.01
CA SER A 31 6.31 14.76 -18.19
C SER A 31 6.30 16.26 -17.85
N SER A 32 5.38 17.01 -18.46
CA SER A 32 5.16 18.44 -18.17
C SER A 32 4.49 18.72 -16.82
N CYS A 33 4.02 17.70 -16.11
CA CYS A 33 3.35 17.87 -14.81
C CYS A 33 4.33 18.32 -13.73
N ALA A 34 4.18 19.55 -13.23
CA ALA A 34 5.09 20.15 -12.24
C ALA A 34 5.31 19.31 -10.96
N ARG A 35 4.35 18.46 -10.57
CA ARG A 35 4.48 17.53 -9.43
C ARG A 35 5.27 16.26 -9.78
N TRP A 36 5.06 15.70 -10.97
CA TRP A 36 5.54 14.37 -11.34
C TRP A 36 6.78 14.38 -12.23
N LYS A 37 7.12 15.49 -12.90
CA LYS A 37 8.26 15.65 -13.82
C LYS A 37 9.63 15.22 -13.28
N TRP A 38 9.79 15.21 -11.95
CA TRP A 38 11.03 14.84 -11.27
C TRP A 38 11.12 13.33 -10.96
N PHE A 39 10.05 12.58 -11.18
CA PHE A 39 9.88 11.19 -10.79
C PHE A 39 9.73 10.29 -12.03
N GLU A 40 10.55 10.51 -13.07
CA GLU A 40 10.63 9.62 -14.24
C GLU A 40 10.74 8.15 -13.79
N GLY A 41 10.01 7.25 -14.46
CA GLY A 41 9.99 5.82 -14.14
C GLY A 41 9.15 5.43 -12.92
N CYS A 42 8.60 6.40 -12.17
CA CYS A 42 7.70 6.13 -11.04
C CYS A 42 6.33 5.60 -11.51
N LEU A 43 5.88 4.50 -10.91
CA LEU A 43 4.62 3.82 -11.19
C LEU A 43 3.47 4.28 -10.29
N GLY A 44 3.79 4.86 -9.12
CA GLY A 44 2.82 5.18 -8.07
C GLY A 44 3.43 5.27 -6.68
N ALA A 45 2.60 5.16 -5.65
CA ALA A 45 3.01 5.12 -4.26
C ALA A 45 2.43 3.88 -3.53
N LEU A 46 3.18 3.37 -2.56
CA LEU A 46 2.85 2.24 -1.69
C LEU A 46 2.86 2.72 -0.23
N ASP A 47 1.84 2.31 0.52
CA ASP A 47 1.76 2.57 1.97
C ASP A 47 1.06 1.41 2.71
N GLY A 48 1.30 1.30 4.02
CA GLY A 48 0.68 0.32 4.91
C GLY A 48 -0.33 0.98 5.85
N THR A 49 -1.51 0.38 5.98
CA THR A 49 -2.53 0.81 6.95
C THR A 49 -2.97 -0.34 7.84
N TYR A 50 -3.59 -0.02 8.97
CA TYR A 50 -4.00 -0.97 9.99
C TYR A 50 -5.53 -0.95 10.15
N ILE A 51 -6.17 -2.11 9.95
CA ILE A 51 -7.60 -2.31 10.22
C ILE A 51 -7.73 -3.04 11.57
N ASP A 52 -8.52 -2.51 12.50
CA ASP A 52 -8.75 -3.13 13.82
C ASP A 52 -9.58 -4.41 13.64
N VAL A 53 -9.22 -5.49 14.34
CA VAL A 53 -9.83 -6.82 14.11
C VAL A 53 -9.98 -7.64 15.39
N ARG A 54 -11.04 -8.44 15.44
CA ARG A 54 -11.34 -9.37 16.55
C ARG A 54 -10.89 -10.79 16.21
N VAL A 55 -9.62 -11.11 16.50
CA VAL A 55 -9.07 -12.47 16.30
C VAL A 55 -9.26 -13.38 17.54
N PRO A 56 -9.24 -14.72 17.35
CA PRO A 56 -9.24 -15.72 18.43
C PRO A 56 -8.13 -15.51 19.46
N ALA A 57 -8.28 -16.05 20.67
CA ALA A 57 -7.40 -15.77 21.80
C ALA A 57 -5.95 -16.21 21.56
N GLU A 58 -5.80 -17.35 20.88
CA GLU A 58 -4.55 -17.93 20.38
C GLU A 58 -3.81 -17.02 19.38
N ASP A 59 -4.54 -16.29 18.54
CA ASP A 59 -3.97 -15.47 17.46
C ASP A 59 -3.64 -14.04 17.87
N ARG A 60 -4.20 -13.55 18.98
CA ARG A 60 -4.00 -12.16 19.45
C ARG A 60 -2.53 -11.74 19.57
N ALA A 61 -1.62 -12.68 19.82
CA ALA A 61 -0.19 -12.38 19.86
C ALA A 61 0.39 -11.96 18.49
N ARG A 62 -0.12 -12.54 17.38
CA ARG A 62 0.37 -12.32 16.01
C ARG A 62 -0.14 -11.01 15.40
N TYR A 63 -1.35 -10.61 15.79
CA TYR A 63 -2.00 -9.39 15.29
C TYR A 63 -1.83 -8.18 16.25
N ARG A 64 -1.26 -8.36 17.45
CA ARG A 64 -0.98 -7.26 18.39
C ARG A 64 0.18 -6.38 17.93
N THR A 65 -0.08 -5.08 17.81
CA THR A 65 0.94 -4.04 17.62
C THR A 65 1.68 -3.69 18.93
N HIS A 66 2.77 -2.94 18.81
CA HIS A 66 3.50 -2.37 19.97
C HIS A 66 2.64 -1.47 20.88
N LYS A 67 1.45 -1.04 20.45
CA LYS A 67 0.49 -0.27 21.26
C LYS A 67 -0.54 -1.15 21.98
N GLY A 68 -0.40 -2.47 21.93
CA GLY A 68 -1.27 -3.44 22.62
C GLY A 68 -2.56 -3.80 21.86
N SER A 69 -3.08 -2.88 21.04
CA SER A 69 -4.21 -3.07 20.13
C SER A 69 -3.91 -4.07 19.00
N VAL A 70 -4.96 -4.70 18.49
CA VAL A 70 -4.92 -5.84 17.57
C VAL A 70 -5.38 -5.39 16.18
N PHE A 71 -4.56 -5.61 15.16
CA PHE A 71 -4.81 -5.12 13.81
C PHE A 71 -4.40 -6.15 12.75
N VAL A 72 -5.03 -6.08 11.58
CA VAL A 72 -4.50 -6.60 10.31
C VAL A 72 -3.78 -5.46 9.59
N ASN A 73 -2.58 -5.73 9.08
CA ASN A 73 -1.89 -4.82 8.16
C ASN A 73 -2.46 -5.03 6.73
N VAL A 74 -2.85 -3.93 6.10
CA VAL A 74 -3.30 -3.85 4.71
C VAL A 74 -2.35 -2.93 3.95
N LEU A 75 -1.67 -3.48 2.95
CA LEU A 75 -0.82 -2.72 2.03
C LEU A 75 -1.66 -2.25 0.85
N GLY A 76 -1.66 -0.93 0.60
CA GLY A 76 -2.22 -0.33 -0.61
C GLY A 76 -1.11 0.16 -1.54
N VAL A 77 -1.26 -0.05 -2.84
CA VAL A 77 -0.44 0.59 -3.88
C VAL A 77 -1.36 1.30 -4.84
N CYS A 78 -1.15 2.61 -5.03
CA CYS A 78 -1.97 3.46 -5.90
C CYS A 78 -1.12 4.14 -6.97
N ASP A 79 -1.72 4.38 -8.13
CA ASP A 79 -1.12 5.26 -9.14
C ASP A 79 -1.19 6.75 -8.73
N ARG A 80 -0.66 7.61 -9.60
CA ARG A 80 -0.59 9.06 -9.40
C ARG A 80 -1.98 9.72 -9.35
N GLU A 81 -2.97 9.03 -9.91
CA GLU A 81 -4.38 9.38 -10.00
C GLU A 81 -5.19 8.76 -8.84
N MET A 82 -4.52 8.23 -7.81
CA MET A 82 -5.07 7.62 -6.59
C MET A 82 -5.89 6.33 -6.81
N ARG A 83 -5.76 5.67 -7.96
CA ARG A 83 -6.43 4.40 -8.25
C ARG A 83 -5.56 3.24 -7.77
N PHE A 84 -6.15 2.27 -7.07
CA PHE A 84 -5.41 1.09 -6.60
C PHE A 84 -4.89 0.26 -7.79
N ILE A 85 -3.58 0.03 -7.79
CA ILE A 85 -2.88 -0.92 -8.66
C ILE A 85 -2.83 -2.30 -8.00
N TYR A 86 -2.64 -2.32 -6.68
CA TYR A 86 -2.45 -3.54 -5.90
C TYR A 86 -2.95 -3.33 -4.47
N VAL A 87 -3.52 -4.38 -3.88
CA VAL A 87 -3.90 -4.43 -2.47
C VAL A 87 -3.53 -5.80 -1.91
N LEU A 88 -2.89 -5.82 -0.74
CA LEU A 88 -2.73 -6.99 0.10
C LEU A 88 -3.45 -6.72 1.42
N ALA A 89 -4.41 -7.57 1.79
CA ALA A 89 -5.00 -7.59 3.12
C ALA A 89 -4.66 -8.88 3.87
N GLY A 90 -4.94 -8.91 5.17
CA GLY A 90 -4.81 -10.12 6.01
C GLY A 90 -3.44 -10.35 6.64
N TYR A 91 -2.47 -9.45 6.45
CA TYR A 91 -1.14 -9.62 7.02
C TYR A 91 -1.11 -9.35 8.53
N GLU A 92 -0.23 -10.05 9.25
CA GLU A 92 -0.11 -9.98 10.71
C GLU A 92 0.26 -8.56 11.18
N GLY A 93 -0.58 -7.93 12.02
CA GLY A 93 -0.35 -6.55 12.50
C GLY A 93 0.88 -6.33 13.38
N SER A 94 1.59 -7.40 13.79
CA SER A 94 2.91 -7.32 14.42
C SER A 94 4.07 -7.31 13.40
N ALA A 95 3.82 -7.57 12.12
CA ALA A 95 4.86 -7.69 11.12
C ALA A 95 5.47 -6.33 10.76
N ALA A 96 6.80 -6.27 10.74
CA ALA A 96 7.53 -5.12 10.23
C ALA A 96 7.30 -4.94 8.72
N ASP A 97 7.23 -3.69 8.27
CA ASP A 97 6.91 -3.32 6.88
C ASP A 97 7.90 -3.93 5.86
N ALA A 98 9.17 -4.04 6.24
CA ALA A 98 10.22 -4.71 5.46
C ALA A 98 10.09 -6.25 5.36
N ARG A 99 9.17 -6.89 6.11
CA ARG A 99 8.73 -8.28 5.89
C ARG A 99 7.54 -8.31 4.93
N VAL A 100 6.56 -7.43 5.11
CA VAL A 100 5.40 -7.29 4.21
C VAL A 100 5.88 -7.04 2.78
N LEU A 101 6.80 -6.08 2.58
CA LEU A 101 7.36 -5.70 1.28
C LEU A 101 8.07 -6.85 0.56
N ARG A 102 8.79 -7.71 1.30
CA ARG A 102 9.47 -8.87 0.71
C ARG A 102 8.48 -9.92 0.21
N ASP A 103 7.46 -10.21 1.01
CA ASP A 103 6.41 -11.16 0.62
C ASP A 103 5.57 -10.64 -0.57
N VAL A 104 5.38 -9.32 -0.66
CA VAL A 104 4.72 -8.63 -1.79
C VAL A 104 5.43 -8.84 -3.13
N ILE A 105 6.73 -9.12 -3.13
CA ILE A 105 7.53 -9.33 -4.34
C ILE A 105 7.77 -10.81 -4.64
N SER A 106 7.85 -11.67 -3.62
CA SER A 106 8.11 -13.11 -3.81
C SER A 106 6.85 -13.97 -4.06
N ARG A 107 5.66 -13.55 -3.61
CA ARG A 107 4.44 -14.38 -3.68
C ARG A 107 3.94 -14.59 -5.13
N PRO A 108 3.08 -15.60 -5.40
CA PRO A 108 2.51 -15.82 -6.75
C PRO A 108 1.80 -14.58 -7.30
N ASN A 109 0.88 -14.01 -6.50
CA ASN A 109 0.19 -12.76 -6.81
C ASN A 109 1.03 -11.54 -6.37
N ARG A 110 2.27 -11.44 -6.82
CA ARG A 110 3.21 -10.35 -6.48
C ARG A 110 2.82 -9.00 -7.11
N LEU A 111 3.28 -7.93 -6.49
CA LEU A 111 3.36 -6.61 -7.14
C LEU A 111 4.38 -6.70 -8.29
N LYS A 112 3.92 -6.59 -9.53
CA LYS A 112 4.79 -6.58 -10.71
C LYS A 112 5.50 -5.21 -10.81
N ILE A 113 6.83 -5.24 -10.79
CA ILE A 113 7.70 -4.07 -11.05
C ILE A 113 8.59 -4.39 -12.24
N PRO A 114 8.42 -3.72 -13.39
CA PRO A 114 9.36 -3.82 -14.52
C PRO A 114 10.73 -3.23 -14.13
N GLN A 115 11.80 -3.72 -14.75
CA GLN A 115 13.15 -3.18 -14.55
C GLN A 115 13.21 -1.67 -14.88
N GLY A 116 14.00 -0.92 -14.09
CA GLY A 116 14.12 0.53 -14.21
C GLY A 116 12.92 1.35 -13.69
N ASN A 117 11.80 0.70 -13.31
CA ASN A 117 10.66 1.36 -12.69
C ASN A 117 10.63 1.16 -11.17
N TYR A 118 9.88 2.01 -10.45
CA TYR A 118 9.79 1.97 -8.99
C TYR A 118 8.48 2.56 -8.44
N TYR A 119 8.22 2.28 -7.17
CA TYR A 119 7.18 2.93 -6.36
C TYR A 119 7.81 3.84 -5.31
N LEU A 120 7.13 4.94 -4.99
CA LEU A 120 7.42 5.74 -3.80
C LEU A 120 6.91 4.99 -2.56
N VAL A 121 7.68 4.97 -1.47
CA VAL A 121 7.36 4.22 -0.23
C VAL A 121 7.57 5.08 1.02
N ASP A 122 6.80 4.84 2.09
CA ASP A 122 7.06 5.51 3.38
C ASP A 122 8.45 5.17 3.95
N SER A 123 8.97 6.10 4.74
CA SER A 123 10.20 6.03 5.53
C SER A 123 10.43 4.77 6.39
N GLY A 124 9.37 4.01 6.74
CA GLY A 124 9.45 2.71 7.41
C GLY A 124 9.85 1.52 6.52
N TYR A 125 9.72 1.66 5.20
CA TYR A 125 10.15 0.66 4.21
C TYR A 125 11.67 0.74 3.94
N SER A 126 12.17 -0.14 3.07
CA SER A 126 13.58 -0.19 2.68
C SER A 126 13.80 0.44 1.30
N ASN A 127 14.83 1.28 1.16
CA ASN A 127 15.25 1.84 -0.13
C ASN A 127 16.02 0.79 -0.92
N GLY A 128 15.68 0.57 -2.18
CA GLY A 128 16.29 -0.47 -3.01
C GLY A 128 15.70 -0.48 -4.41
N GLU A 129 16.06 -1.51 -5.18
CA GLU A 129 15.55 -1.61 -6.55
C GLU A 129 14.02 -1.80 -6.55
N GLY A 130 13.33 -0.97 -7.33
CA GLY A 130 11.87 -0.89 -7.36
C GLY A 130 11.23 -0.03 -6.27
N PHE A 131 11.99 0.51 -5.29
CA PHE A 131 11.41 1.21 -4.13
C PHE A 131 12.23 2.41 -3.64
N LEU A 132 11.65 3.60 -3.77
CA LEU A 132 12.27 4.89 -3.43
C LEU A 132 11.69 5.49 -2.13
N LEU A 133 12.51 5.57 -1.08
CA LEU A 133 12.19 6.29 0.17
C LEU A 133 12.25 7.82 -0.02
N PRO A 134 11.49 8.60 0.78
CA PRO A 134 11.68 10.04 0.90
C PRO A 134 13.08 10.41 1.40
N TYR A 135 13.57 11.57 0.98
CA TYR A 135 14.87 12.10 1.40
C TYR A 135 14.87 12.46 2.90
N ARG A 136 15.77 11.82 3.67
CA ARG A 136 15.87 12.01 5.12
C ARG A 136 16.67 13.28 5.44
N GLY A 137 15.94 14.35 5.74
CA GLY A 137 16.51 15.63 6.17
C GLY A 137 15.60 16.84 5.92
N VAL A 138 14.66 16.74 4.97
CA VAL A 138 13.73 17.82 4.61
C VAL A 138 12.29 17.31 4.64
N SER A 139 11.78 17.02 5.85
CA SER A 139 10.33 16.99 6.08
C SER A 139 9.88 18.32 6.65
N PRO A 140 9.24 19.14 5.81
CA PRO A 140 8.16 19.97 6.28
C PRO A 140 6.91 19.75 5.41
N ALA A 141 6.22 18.63 5.63
CA ALA A 141 4.75 18.60 5.46
C ALA A 141 4.08 19.46 6.58
N PHE A 142 4.58 20.69 6.79
CA PHE A 142 4.07 21.66 7.74
C PHE A 142 2.80 22.33 7.18
N TYR A 143 1.75 21.52 7.07
CA TYR A 143 0.46 21.99 7.56
C TYR A 143 0.71 22.60 8.95
N SER A 144 0.40 23.88 9.14
CA SER A 144 0.51 24.48 10.48
C SER A 144 -0.32 23.67 11.48
N ILE A 145 0.01 23.71 12.77
CA ILE A 145 -0.73 22.90 13.77
C ILE A 145 -2.25 23.20 13.76
N LYS A 146 -2.67 24.40 13.36
CA LYS A 146 -4.08 24.76 13.13
C LYS A 146 -4.71 24.02 11.94
N VAL A 147 -3.94 23.73 10.89
CA VAL A 147 -4.37 22.95 9.72
C VAL A 147 -4.28 21.45 10.00
N GLN A 148 -3.23 20.95 10.68
CA GLN A 148 -3.16 19.56 11.14
C GLN A 148 -4.36 19.22 12.04
N ASN A 149 -4.65 20.05 13.04
CA ASN A 149 -5.81 19.85 13.91
C ASN A 149 -7.14 19.93 13.13
N ARG A 150 -7.25 20.75 12.07
CA ARG A 150 -8.44 20.79 11.21
C ARG A 150 -8.58 19.53 10.34
N ILE A 151 -7.48 19.00 9.81
CA ILE A 151 -7.46 17.74 9.05
C ILE A 151 -7.86 16.60 9.97
N ILE A 152 -7.23 16.49 11.16
CA ILE A 152 -7.56 15.48 12.17
C ILE A 152 -9.04 15.58 12.58
N MET A 153 -9.54 16.77 12.91
CA MET A 153 -10.95 16.96 13.25
C MET A 153 -11.90 16.63 12.09
N ALA A 154 -11.55 16.96 10.84
CA ALA A 154 -12.34 16.60 9.67
C ALA A 154 -12.36 15.08 9.45
N CYS A 155 -11.22 14.40 9.59
CA CYS A 155 -11.11 12.94 9.53
C CYS A 155 -11.89 12.26 10.68
N CYS A 156 -11.84 12.80 11.91
CA CYS A 156 -12.63 12.28 13.03
C CYS A 156 -14.14 12.50 12.84
N LEU A 157 -14.56 13.64 12.29
CA LEU A 157 -15.97 13.90 11.99
C LEU A 157 -16.47 13.03 10.83
N LEU A 158 -15.66 12.85 9.78
CA LEU A 158 -15.95 11.91 8.68
C LEU A 158 -16.00 10.45 9.17
N HIS A 159 -15.06 10.03 10.02
CA HIS A 159 -15.06 8.71 10.63
C HIS A 159 -16.31 8.50 11.49
N ASN A 160 -16.66 9.45 12.35
CA ASN A 160 -17.88 9.38 13.18
C ASN A 160 -19.15 9.36 12.32
N TYR A 161 -19.19 10.13 11.23
CA TYR A 161 -20.31 10.14 10.29
C TYR A 161 -20.44 8.80 9.55
N ILE A 162 -19.32 8.26 9.04
CA ILE A 162 -19.26 6.93 8.43
C ILE A 162 -19.70 5.84 9.44
N GLN A 163 -19.26 5.90 10.70
CA GLN A 163 -19.68 4.97 11.76
C GLN A 163 -21.15 5.13 12.18
N GLN A 164 -21.78 6.30 11.93
CA GLN A 164 -23.21 6.52 12.17
C GLN A 164 -24.08 6.03 11.01
N GLU A 165 -23.62 6.18 9.76
CA GLU A 165 -24.36 5.77 8.56
C GLU A 165 -24.06 4.31 8.11
N MET A 166 -22.91 3.75 8.54
CA MET A 166 -22.46 2.38 8.24
C MET A 166 -22.23 1.59 9.53
N ALA A 167 -23.31 1.29 10.25
CA ALA A 167 -23.28 0.57 11.52
C ALA A 167 -22.83 -0.92 11.43
N ASP A 168 -22.82 -1.49 10.22
CA ASP A 168 -22.26 -2.81 9.90
C ASP A 168 -21.23 -2.65 8.77
N ASP A 169 -19.98 -3.09 8.98
CA ASP A 169 -18.96 -3.15 7.91
C ASP A 169 -19.08 -4.48 7.15
N PRO A 170 -19.43 -4.49 5.84
CA PRO A 170 -19.62 -5.72 5.08
C PRO A 170 -18.32 -6.52 4.82
N ILE A 171 -17.14 -5.96 5.09
CA ILE A 171 -15.85 -6.54 4.69
C ILE A 171 -15.24 -7.43 5.80
N GLU A 172 -15.62 -7.26 7.07
CA GLU A 172 -14.97 -7.93 8.21
C GLU A 172 -15.10 -9.48 8.20
N GLN A 173 -16.07 -10.05 7.47
CA GLN A 173 -16.41 -11.48 7.52
C GLN A 173 -15.67 -12.39 6.51
N LEU A 174 -14.65 -11.89 5.80
CA LEU A 174 -14.25 -12.46 4.50
C LEU A 174 -12.77 -12.83 4.28
N LEU A 175 -11.93 -12.86 5.33
CA LEU A 175 -10.46 -12.97 5.16
C LEU A 175 -9.80 -14.13 5.94
N THR A 176 -9.89 -15.38 5.43
CA THR A 176 -9.08 -16.54 5.89
C THR A 176 -8.73 -17.57 4.78
N GLY A 177 -7.84 -17.21 3.85
CA GLY A 177 -7.14 -18.13 2.91
C GLY A 177 -7.91 -18.52 1.62
N GLU A 178 -7.28 -18.89 0.48
CA GLU A 178 -5.86 -18.95 0.07
C GLU A 178 -5.70 -18.51 -1.43
N GLY A 179 -4.53 -18.73 -2.07
CA GLY A 179 -4.19 -18.31 -3.46
C GLY A 179 -4.98 -19.00 -4.59
N PHE A 180 -4.80 -18.72 -5.89
CA PHE A 180 -3.63 -18.27 -6.69
C PHE A 180 -4.06 -17.13 -7.67
N GLY A 181 -3.48 -16.79 -8.84
CA GLY A 181 -2.16 -17.04 -9.48
C GLY A 181 -2.27 -17.43 -10.96
N GLU A 182 -1.72 -16.61 -11.87
CA GLU A 182 -1.69 -16.83 -13.34
C GLU A 182 -0.41 -16.22 -13.95
N GLU A 183 0.16 -16.83 -15.00
CA GLU A 183 1.52 -16.52 -15.51
C GLU A 183 1.56 -15.43 -16.60
N ASP A 184 2.66 -14.68 -16.64
CA ASP A 184 2.90 -13.56 -17.56
C ASP A 184 4.42 -13.40 -17.77
N SER A 185 4.87 -13.45 -19.03
CA SER A 185 6.28 -13.72 -19.38
C SER A 185 7.16 -12.46 -19.45
N GLY A 186 6.97 -11.53 -18.53
CA GLY A 186 7.79 -10.32 -18.40
C GLY A 186 8.96 -10.49 -17.42
N GLU A 187 10.07 -9.80 -17.67
CA GLU A 187 11.13 -9.63 -16.67
C GLU A 187 10.69 -8.63 -15.60
N TYR A 188 10.47 -9.13 -14.39
CA TYR A 188 10.09 -8.36 -13.21
C TYR A 188 11.12 -8.54 -12.09
N LEU A 189 11.25 -7.54 -11.21
CA LEU A 189 12.07 -7.67 -10.00
C LEU A 189 11.56 -8.83 -9.12
N GLY A 190 12.46 -9.72 -8.71
CA GLY A 190 12.16 -10.88 -7.85
C GLY A 190 12.72 -10.80 -6.44
N ILE A 191 13.61 -9.85 -6.15
CA ILE A 191 14.25 -9.63 -4.84
C ILE A 191 14.33 -8.11 -4.61
N VAL A 192 14.19 -7.68 -3.35
CA VAL A 192 14.41 -6.29 -2.90
C VAL A 192 15.53 -6.28 -1.87
N ASP A 193 16.74 -5.94 -2.32
CA ASP A 193 17.91 -5.74 -1.45
C ASP A 193 18.25 -4.26 -1.32
N SER A 194 18.78 -3.88 -0.16
CA SER A 194 19.13 -2.49 0.16
C SER A 194 20.37 -2.04 -0.60
N ASN A 195 20.18 -1.41 -1.75
CA ASN A 195 21.24 -1.05 -2.69
C ASN A 195 21.79 0.37 -2.42
N PRO A 196 23.11 0.55 -2.17
CA PRO A 196 23.72 1.87 -1.97
C PRO A 196 23.48 2.86 -3.12
N ILE A 197 23.43 2.39 -4.37
CA ILE A 197 23.21 3.23 -5.57
C ILE A 197 21.88 3.97 -5.48
N TRP A 198 20.83 3.31 -4.98
CA TRP A 198 19.50 3.91 -4.81
C TRP A 198 19.45 4.96 -3.70
N ASN A 199 20.39 4.95 -2.75
CA ASN A 199 20.55 6.04 -1.78
C ASN A 199 21.23 7.25 -2.44
N THR A 200 22.31 7.04 -3.18
CA THR A 200 22.99 8.12 -3.92
C THR A 200 22.06 8.79 -4.92
N TRP A 201 21.35 8.01 -5.74
CA TRP A 201 20.41 8.52 -6.74
C TRP A 201 19.24 9.31 -6.12
N ARG A 202 18.65 8.83 -5.01
CA ARG A 202 17.66 9.61 -4.23
C ARG A 202 18.25 10.94 -3.77
N ASP A 203 19.48 10.91 -3.24
CA ASP A 203 20.13 12.07 -2.65
C ASP A 203 20.65 13.04 -3.73
N GLU A 204 20.77 12.63 -4.99
CA GLU A 204 21.05 13.48 -6.14
C GLU A 204 19.77 14.08 -6.71
N MET A 205 18.72 13.27 -6.89
CA MET A 205 17.37 13.71 -7.26
C MET A 205 16.85 14.80 -6.29
N ALA A 206 17.00 14.60 -4.98
CA ALA A 206 16.57 15.56 -3.96
C ALA A 206 17.35 16.89 -3.97
N LYS A 207 18.47 16.98 -4.71
CA LYS A 207 19.25 18.22 -4.92
C LYS A 207 18.95 18.90 -6.26
N SER A 208 18.19 18.26 -7.16
CA SER A 208 17.85 18.78 -8.49
C SER A 208 16.41 19.33 -8.60
N MET A 209 15.58 19.08 -7.58
CA MET A 209 14.18 19.53 -7.45
C MET A 209 14.03 20.99 -7.02
#